data_AF-A0A956VT89-F1
#
_entry.id   AF-A0A956VT89-F1
#
_cell.length_a   1.000
_cell.length_b   1.000
_cell.length_c   1.000
_cell.angle_alpha   90.00
_cell.angle_beta   90.00
_cell.angle_gamma   90.00
#
_symmetry.space_group_name_H-M   'P 1'
#
loop_
_entity.id
_entity.type
_entity.pdbx_description
1 polymer ?
#
loop_
_entity_poly.entity_id
_entity_poly.type
_entity_poly.pdbx_seq_one_letter_code
_entity_poly.pdbx_strand_id
1 'polypeptide(L)' 'AGANRSKVQARLVGGASMLEMPGRPNTMQIGERNAIAARAAIAAQKLPIVEEHLGGTKGRTVRLEVGTGRVDVSTAGQRE' A
#
# COMPACT_ATOMS: atom_id res chain seq x y z
N ALA A 1 14.47 9.07 17.83
CA ALA A 1 14.71 8.13 16.72
C ALA A 1 16.03 8.48 16.02
N GLY A 2 16.75 7.50 15.45
CA GLY A 2 18.10 7.66 14.87
C GLY A 2 18.36 6.79 13.62
N ALA A 3 17.32 6.55 12.81
CA ALA A 3 17.43 5.69 11.63
C ALA A 3 18.35 6.29 10.56
N ASN A 4 19.21 5.48 9.95
CA ASN A 4 20.04 5.90 8.82
C ASN A 4 19.19 5.95 7.55
N ARG A 5 18.99 7.16 7.01
CA ARG A 5 18.17 7.40 5.80
C ARG A 5 18.56 6.52 4.61
N SER A 6 19.85 6.21 4.42
CA SER A 6 20.28 5.38 3.29
C SER A 6 19.85 3.93 3.39
N LYS A 7 19.45 3.47 4.58
CA LYS A 7 18.96 2.11 4.84
C LYS A 7 17.42 2.03 4.88
N VAL A 8 16.73 3.17 4.75
CA VAL A 8 15.27 3.20 4.76
C VAL A 8 14.73 2.81 3.39
N GLN A 9 13.76 1.91 3.38
CA GLN A 9 13.06 1.44 2.18
C GLN A 9 11.56 1.60 2.38
N ALA A 10 10.82 1.79 1.29
CA ALA A 10 9.37 1.88 1.30
C ALA A 10 8.75 0.69 0.59
N ARG A 11 7.64 0.17 1.14
CA ARG A 11 6.77 -0.81 0.48
C ARG A 11 5.35 -0.27 0.53
N LEU A 12 4.64 -0.34 -0.60
CA LEU A 12 3.27 0.18 -0.71
C LEU A 12 2.29 -0.97 -0.84
N VAL A 13 1.35 -1.09 0.09
CA VAL A 13 0.34 -2.16 0.08
C VAL A 13 -1.05 -1.58 0.33
N GLY A 14 -2.04 -1.96 -0.48
CA GLY A 14 -3.43 -1.55 -0.28
C GLY A 14 -4.07 -0.95 -1.53
N GLY A 15 -4.85 0.13 -1.37
CA GLY A 15 -5.48 0.83 -2.50
C GLY A 15 -6.61 0.04 -3.20
N ALA A 16 -7.16 -1.01 -2.57
CA ALA A 16 -8.26 -1.78 -3.14
C ALA A 16 -9.56 -0.96 -3.19
N SER A 17 -10.31 -1.11 -4.28
CA SER A 17 -11.66 -0.57 -4.45
C SER A 17 -12.67 -1.64 -4.02
N MET A 18 -12.93 -1.73 -2.71
CA MET A 18 -13.80 -2.76 -2.12
C MET A 18 -15.30 -2.45 -2.21
N LEU A 19 -15.65 -1.20 -2.51
CA LEU A 19 -17.02 -0.72 -2.42
C LEU A 19 -17.47 -0.14 -3.77
N GLU A 20 -18.03 -0.98 -4.63
CA GLU A 20 -18.75 -0.53 -5.81
C GLU A 20 -20.22 -0.28 -5.43
N MET A 21 -20.66 0.99 -5.44
CA MET A 21 -22.07 1.34 -5.23
C MET A 21 -22.78 1.47 -6.58
N PRO A 22 -23.91 0.74 -6.81
CA PRO A 22 -24.72 0.90 -8.00
C PRO A 22 -25.21 2.35 -8.14
N GLY A 23 -25.05 2.95 -9.32
CA GLY A 23 -25.58 4.28 -9.64
C GLY A 23 -24.68 5.48 -9.33
N ARG A 24 -23.43 5.28 -8.87
CA ARG A 24 -22.41 6.35 -8.81
C ARG A 24 -21.19 5.96 -9.64
N PRO A 25 -21.00 6.53 -10.85
CA PRO A 25 -19.83 6.22 -11.66
C PRO A 25 -18.56 6.78 -11.01
N ASN A 26 -17.55 5.92 -10.85
CA ASN A 26 -16.11 6.21 -10.72
C ASN A 26 -15.61 7.27 -9.73
N THR A 27 -16.46 7.83 -8.86
CA THR A 27 -16.08 8.90 -7.93
C THR A 27 -15.32 8.40 -6.69
N MET A 28 -15.25 7.07 -6.50
CA MET A 28 -14.65 6.43 -5.33
C MET A 28 -13.34 5.68 -5.60
N GLN A 29 -12.52 6.14 -6.57
CA GLN A 29 -11.13 5.68 -6.76
C GLN A 29 -10.18 6.22 -5.67
N ILE A 30 -10.63 6.22 -4.40
CA ILE A 30 -9.85 6.70 -3.24
C ILE A 30 -8.53 5.92 -3.13
N GLY A 31 -8.58 4.61 -3.40
CA GLY A 31 -7.40 3.75 -3.37
C GLY A 31 -6.30 4.18 -4.33
N GLU A 32 -6.66 4.50 -5.58
CA GLU A 32 -5.73 4.99 -6.59
C GLU A 32 -5.16 6.37 -6.23
N ARG A 33 -6.01 7.30 -5.79
CA ARG A 33 -5.55 8.64 -5.35
C ARG A 33 -4.58 8.54 -4.18
N ASN A 34 -4.85 7.67 -3.21
CA ASN A 34 -3.97 7.45 -2.08
C ASN A 34 -2.64 6.84 -2.52
N ALA A 35 -2.65 5.89 -3.47
CA ALA A 35 -1.44 5.32 -4.04
C ALA A 35 -0.57 6.39 -4.73
N ILE A 36 -1.18 7.27 -5.54
CA ILE A 36 -0.48 8.38 -6.19
C ILE A 36 0.12 9.34 -5.17
N ALA A 37 -0.67 9.75 -4.16
CA ALA A 37 -0.21 10.64 -3.10
C ALA A 37 0.94 10.04 -2.28
N ALA A 38 0.85 8.74 -1.96
CA ALA A 38 1.89 8.03 -1.21
C ALA A 38 3.19 7.92 -2.02
N ARG A 39 3.11 7.59 -3.32
CA ARG A 39 4.27 7.59 -4.24
C ARG A 39 4.96 8.95 -4.26
N ALA A 40 4.19 10.03 -4.40
CA ALA A 40 4.72 11.39 -4.41
C ALA A 40 5.41 11.75 -3.08
N ALA A 41 4.79 11.41 -1.94
CA ALA A 41 5.37 11.67 -0.63
C ALA A 41 6.68 10.91 -0.40
N ILE A 42 6.75 9.64 -0.80
CA ILE A 42 7.96 8.80 -0.68
C ILE A 42 9.06 9.33 -1.61
N ALA A 43 8.71 9.67 -2.85
CA ALA A 43 9.64 10.24 -3.82
C ALA A 43 10.23 11.58 -3.34
N ALA A 44 9.43 12.44 -2.71
CA ALA A 44 9.90 13.69 -2.12
C ALA A 44 10.94 13.47 -1.00
N GLN A 45 10.89 12.33 -0.31
CA GLN A 45 11.89 11.92 0.68
C GLN A 45 13.10 11.20 0.08
N LYS A 46 13.13 10.99 -1.25
CA LYS A 46 14.17 10.25 -1.98
C LYS A 46 14.34 8.81 -1.47
N LEU A 47 13.26 8.19 -1.00
CA LEU A 47 13.27 6.82 -0.52
C LEU A 47 12.92 5.87 -1.67
N PRO A 48 13.62 4.73 -1.82
CA PRO A 48 13.28 3.75 -2.82
C PRO A 48 12.02 2.99 -2.42
N ILE A 49 11.08 2.86 -3.36
CA ILE A 49 9.97 1.91 -3.24
C ILE A 49 10.49 0.56 -3.76
N VAL A 50 10.62 -0.42 -2.88
CA VAL A 50 11.19 -1.74 -3.21
C VAL A 50 10.12 -2.76 -3.61
N GLU A 51 8.87 -2.53 -3.23
CA GLU A 51 7.75 -3.42 -3.53
C GLU A 51 6.41 -2.67 -3.50
N GLU A 52 5.49 -3.06 -4.37
CA GLU A 52 4.14 -2.51 -4.43
C GLU A 52 3.09 -3.60 -4.65
N HIS A 53 2.10 -3.63 -3.78
CA HIS A 53 0.94 -4.50 -3.88
C HIS A 53 -0.33 -3.64 -3.75
N LEU A 54 -0.68 -2.97 -4.85
CA LEU A 54 -1.73 -1.95 -4.91
C LEU A 54 -2.95 -2.42 -5.71
N GLY A 55 -4.12 -1.83 -5.43
CA GLY A 55 -5.35 -2.05 -6.19
C GLY A 55 -6.08 -3.36 -5.90
N GLY A 56 -6.92 -3.79 -6.82
CA GLY A 56 -7.84 -4.92 -6.67
C GLY A 56 -9.14 -4.54 -5.96
N THR A 57 -10.00 -5.53 -5.73
CA THR A 57 -11.36 -5.34 -5.20
C THR A 57 -11.57 -5.95 -3.81
N LYS A 58 -10.52 -6.54 -3.23
CA LYS A 58 -10.58 -7.26 -1.95
C LYS A 58 -9.74 -6.55 -0.90
N GLY A 59 -10.22 -6.59 0.34
CA GLY A 59 -9.47 -6.14 1.52
C GLY A 59 -8.23 -6.99 1.74
N ARG A 60 -7.19 -6.38 2.30
CA ARG A 60 -5.92 -7.03 2.61
C ARG A 60 -5.48 -6.69 4.03
N THR A 61 -4.83 -7.63 4.69
CA THR A 61 -4.16 -7.44 5.98
C THR A 61 -2.66 -7.43 5.73
N VAL A 62 -1.98 -6.43 6.31
CA VAL A 62 -0.53 -6.26 6.21
C VAL A 62 0.10 -6.48 7.58
N ARG A 63 1.13 -7.31 7.66
CA ARG A 63 1.96 -7.50 8.85
C ARG A 63 3.40 -7.11 8.54
N LEU A 64 3.97 -6.25 9.36
CA LEU A 64 5.39 -5.87 9.31
C LEU A 64 6.11 -6.44 10.52
N GLU A 65 7.12 -7.27 10.28
CA GLU A 65 8.06 -7.69 11.30
C GLU A 65 9.18 -6.65 11.39
N VAL A 66 9.19 -5.85 12.47
CA VAL A 66 10.10 -4.70 12.62
C VAL A 66 11.58 -5.12 12.69
N GLY A 67 11.88 -6.30 13.24
CA GLY A 67 13.26 -6.78 13.39
C GLY A 67 13.93 -7.13 12.07
N THR A 68 13.17 -7.66 11.11
CA THR A 68 13.67 -8.16 9.82
C THR A 68 13.29 -7.26 8.65
N GLY A 69 12.26 -6.41 8.81
CA GLY A 69 11.64 -5.66 7.73
C GLY A 69 10.76 -6.52 6.81
N ARG A 70 10.45 -7.76 7.19
CA ARG A 70 9.58 -8.65 6.43
C ARG A 70 8.14 -8.12 6.44
N VAL A 71 7.53 -8.10 5.26
CA VAL A 71 6.12 -7.73 5.08
C VAL A 71 5.36 -8.93 4.55
N ASP A 72 4.34 -9.37 5.29
CA ASP A 72 3.39 -10.39 4.85
C ASP A 72 2.05 -9.73 4.51
N VAL A 73 1.45 -10.12 3.38
CA VAL A 73 0.20 -9.55 2.88
C VAL A 73 -0.80 -10.67 2.62
N SER A 74 -1.90 -10.69 3.36
CA SER A 74 -2.97 -11.66 3.17
C SER A 74 -4.21 -10.98 2.59
N THR A 75 -4.84 -11.59 1.58
CA THR A 75 -6.03 -11.04 0.92
C THR A 75 -7.28 -11.75 1.44
N ALA A 76 -8.31 -10.98 1.80
CA ALA A 76 -9.56 -11.52 2.33
C ALA A 76 -10.18 -12.55 1.36
N GLY A 77 -10.50 -13.73 1.88
CA GLY A 77 -11.10 -14.82 1.10
C GLY A 77 -10.11 -15.61 0.23
N GLN A 78 -8.81 -15.34 0.30
CA GLN A 78 -7.78 -16.29 -0.13
C GLN A 78 -7.25 -17.00 1.13
N ARG A 79 -7.44 -18.33 1.20
CA ARG A 79 -6.63 -19.18 2.08
C ARG A 79 -5.29 -19.34 1.36
N GLU A 80 -4.21 -18.96 2.04
CA GLU A 80 -2.86 -19.39 1.64
C GLU A 80 -2.71 -20.91 1.82
#